data_AF-A0A9D1CTI3-F1
#
_entry.id   AF-A0A9D1CTI3-F1
#
_cell.length_a   1.000
_cell.length_b   1.000
_cell.length_c   1.000
_cell.angle_alpha   90.00
_cell.angle_beta   90.00
_cell.angle_gamma   90.00
#
_symmetry.space_group_name_H-M   'P 1'
#
loop_
_entity.id
_entity.type
_entity.pdbx_description
1 polymer ?
#
loop_
_entity_poly.entity_id
_entity_poly.type
_entity_poly.pdbx_seq_one_letter_code
_entity_poly.pdbx_strand_id
1 'polypeptide(L)'
;MNRKSIGNEPIYDARQLGAPRMLVLGFQHMFAMFGATVLVPTLTGLSVSVTLLFAGLGTLLFHLLAKGKVPAFLGSSFAFIGGYAAIAPMLPDAAGNLTVPNTEMLPYACFGVVCAGLVYLVLAALFKAFGVRKVMRFFPPIVTGPIIISIGLSLSSSAVNNCQASWPVAMVAILVVIVCNIWGRGMVKIIPILLGVIVSYAVGAMAGQVDFTAVREAPWIGLPVVWDETVFSIFDGGADTG
;
A
#
# COMPACT_ATOMS: atom_id res chain seq x y z
N MET A 1 -7.08 26.51 -28.38
CA MET A 1 -6.82 25.35 -27.49
C MET A 1 -5.33 25.05 -27.54
N ASN A 2 -4.58 25.55 -26.57
CA ASN A 2 -3.12 25.54 -26.60
C ASN A 2 -2.62 24.12 -26.29
N ARG A 3 -1.99 23.45 -27.25
CA ARG A 3 -1.33 22.14 -27.05
C ARG A 3 -0.12 22.36 -26.15
N LYS A 4 -0.30 22.26 -24.83
CA LYS A 4 0.83 22.18 -23.88
C LYS A 4 1.75 21.03 -24.32
N SER A 5 3.03 21.35 -24.52
CA SER A 5 4.08 20.40 -24.89
C SER A 5 4.28 19.39 -23.77
N ILE A 6 3.79 18.17 -23.98
CA ILE A 6 3.79 17.10 -22.98
C ILE A 6 5.22 16.58 -22.79
N GLY A 7 5.75 16.72 -21.57
CA GLY A 7 7.07 16.22 -21.18
C GLY A 7 8.09 17.29 -20.77
N ASN A 8 7.81 18.58 -21.02
CA ASN A 8 8.68 19.70 -20.63
C ASN A 8 8.11 20.60 -19.51
N GLU A 9 6.79 20.57 -19.27
CA GLU A 9 6.16 21.33 -18.18
C GLU A 9 5.61 20.37 -17.09
N PRO A 10 5.76 20.72 -15.79
CA PRO A 10 5.12 19.98 -14.72
C PRO A 10 3.60 20.06 -14.84
N ILE A 11 2.96 18.88 -14.86
CA ILE A 11 1.50 18.77 -14.89
C ILE A 11 1.00 18.90 -13.46
N TYR A 12 0.34 20.02 -13.15
CA TYR A 12 -0.27 20.26 -11.84
C TYR A 12 -1.72 19.76 -11.72
N ASP A 13 -2.39 19.54 -12.85
CA ASP A 13 -3.79 19.08 -12.87
C ASP A 13 -3.98 17.99 -13.93
N ALA A 14 -4.25 16.77 -13.47
CA ALA A 14 -4.45 15.60 -14.31
C ALA A 14 -5.71 15.73 -15.21
N ARG A 15 -6.69 16.55 -14.82
CA ARG A 15 -7.92 16.76 -15.60
C ARG A 15 -7.64 17.46 -16.94
N GLN A 16 -6.55 18.22 -17.02
CA GLN A 16 -6.15 18.93 -18.23
C GLN A 16 -5.60 17.98 -19.33
N LEU A 17 -5.29 16.72 -19.01
CA LEU A 17 -4.79 15.74 -19.97
C LEU A 17 -5.88 14.99 -20.74
N GLY A 18 -7.14 15.13 -20.34
CA GLY A 18 -8.27 14.39 -20.92
C GLY A 18 -8.48 13.00 -20.30
N ALA A 19 -9.72 12.49 -20.42
CA ALA A 19 -10.19 11.25 -19.79
C ALA A 19 -9.30 10.00 -20.04
N PRO A 20 -8.86 9.67 -21.27
CA PRO A 20 -8.08 8.44 -21.49
C PRO A 20 -6.71 8.49 -20.82
N ARG A 21 -6.09 9.67 -20.72
CA ARG A 21 -4.78 9.84 -20.10
C ARG A 21 -4.87 9.88 -18.58
N MET A 22 -5.92 10.50 -18.04
CA MET A 22 -6.22 10.46 -16.61
C MET A 22 -6.41 9.02 -16.12
N LEU A 23 -7.05 8.16 -16.93
CA LEU A 23 -7.23 6.74 -16.62
C LEU A 23 -5.88 6.01 -16.53
N VAL A 24 -5.00 6.18 -17.53
CA VAL A 24 -3.66 5.56 -17.52
C VAL A 24 -2.81 6.01 -16.33
N LEU A 25 -2.87 7.30 -15.98
CA LEU A 25 -2.20 7.84 -14.78
C LEU A 25 -2.79 7.28 -13.49
N GLY A 26 -4.09 7.08 -13.43
CA GLY A 26 -4.77 6.41 -12.31
C GLY A 26 -4.27 4.97 -12.12
N PHE A 27 -4.18 4.20 -13.22
CA PHE A 27 -3.59 2.86 -13.19
C PHE A 27 -2.15 2.87 -12.71
N GLN A 28 -1.33 3.79 -13.19
CA GLN A 28 0.03 3.94 -12.70
C GLN A 28 0.06 4.22 -11.20
N HIS A 29 -0.78 5.12 -10.71
CA HIS A 29 -0.82 5.45 -9.28
C HIS A 29 -1.22 4.22 -8.43
N MET A 30 -2.17 3.42 -8.92
CA MET A 30 -2.55 2.15 -8.31
C MET A 30 -1.34 1.20 -8.21
N PHE A 31 -0.64 0.94 -9.32
CA PHE A 31 0.53 0.04 -9.30
C PHE A 31 1.71 0.59 -8.50
N ALA A 32 1.90 1.91 -8.47
CA ALA A 32 2.94 2.54 -7.67
C ALA A 32 2.72 2.34 -6.17
N MET A 33 1.47 2.39 -5.71
CA MET A 33 1.12 2.18 -4.30
C MET A 33 0.84 0.71 -3.94
N PHE A 34 0.60 -0.15 -4.94
CA PHE A 34 0.25 -1.56 -4.77
C PHE A 34 1.31 -2.32 -3.96
N GLY A 35 2.59 -2.22 -4.33
CA GLY A 35 3.66 -2.97 -3.67
C GLY A 35 3.69 -2.73 -2.16
N ALA A 36 3.65 -1.46 -1.74
CA ALA A 36 3.60 -1.10 -0.32
C ALA A 36 2.31 -1.55 0.38
N THR A 37 1.17 -1.43 -0.31
CA THR A 37 -0.15 -1.74 0.25
C THR A 37 -0.36 -3.24 0.45
N VAL A 38 0.22 -4.07 -0.42
CA VAL A 38 0.19 -5.54 -0.32
C VAL A 38 1.29 -6.08 0.60
N LEU A 39 2.45 -5.42 0.69
CA LEU A 39 3.56 -5.93 1.48
C LEU A 39 3.22 -6.05 2.98
N VAL A 40 2.58 -5.03 3.56
CA VAL A 40 2.20 -5.07 4.99
C VAL A 40 1.28 -6.24 5.31
N PRO A 41 0.11 -6.41 4.66
CA PRO A 41 -0.79 -7.51 4.98
C PRO A 41 -0.13 -8.88 4.76
N THR A 42 0.72 -9.03 3.75
CA THR A 42 1.50 -10.27 3.55
C THR A 42 2.47 -10.54 4.70
N LEU A 43 3.14 -9.52 5.24
CA LEU A 43 4.08 -9.67 6.35
C LEU A 43 3.39 -9.81 7.71
N THR A 44 2.15 -9.34 7.85
CA THR A 44 1.40 -9.41 9.11
C THR A 44 0.33 -10.49 9.11
N GLY A 45 0.07 -11.17 8.00
CA GLY A 45 -0.94 -12.23 7.90
C GLY A 45 -2.37 -11.71 7.74
N LEU A 46 -2.53 -10.44 7.39
CA LEU A 46 -3.84 -9.87 7.06
C LEU A 46 -4.24 -10.22 5.63
N SER A 47 -5.55 -10.25 5.37
CA SER A 47 -6.06 -10.41 4.00
C SER A 47 -5.66 -9.20 3.12
N VAL A 48 -4.92 -9.49 2.05
CA VAL A 48 -4.51 -8.50 1.04
C VAL A 48 -5.74 -7.87 0.38
N SER A 49 -6.76 -8.69 0.08
CA SER A 49 -7.98 -8.24 -0.60
C SER A 49 -8.80 -7.29 0.27
N VAL A 50 -8.92 -7.58 1.58
CA VAL A 50 -9.59 -6.68 2.55
C VAL A 50 -8.81 -5.37 2.65
N THR A 51 -7.49 -5.45 2.75
CA THR A 51 -6.61 -4.28 2.86
C THR A 51 -6.73 -3.37 1.64
N LEU A 52 -6.73 -3.92 0.43
CA LEU A 52 -6.91 -3.16 -0.81
C LEU A 52 -8.30 -2.52 -0.90
N LEU A 53 -9.36 -3.24 -0.50
CA LEU A 53 -10.72 -2.70 -0.48
C LEU A 53 -10.81 -1.49 0.46
N PHE A 54 -10.36 -1.61 1.70
CA PHE A 54 -10.42 -0.53 2.68
C PHE A 54 -9.43 0.61 2.40
N ALA A 55 -8.28 0.33 1.77
CA ALA A 55 -7.39 1.37 1.26
C ALA A 55 -8.08 2.23 0.18
N GLY A 56 -8.80 1.60 -0.75
CA GLY A 56 -9.59 2.27 -1.78
C GLY A 56 -10.75 3.08 -1.19
N LEU A 57 -11.59 2.44 -0.37
CA LEU A 57 -12.72 3.09 0.29
C LEU A 57 -12.28 4.23 1.22
N GLY A 58 -11.21 4.02 1.99
CA GLY A 58 -10.60 5.03 2.85
C GLY A 58 -10.10 6.22 2.04
N THR A 59 -9.42 5.97 0.91
CA THR A 59 -8.98 7.02 -0.01
C THR A 59 -10.15 7.84 -0.55
N LEU A 60 -11.26 7.19 -0.94
CA LEU A 60 -12.46 7.89 -1.39
C LEU A 60 -13.10 8.73 -0.28
N LEU A 61 -13.22 8.17 0.93
CA LEU A 61 -13.74 8.87 2.09
C LEU A 61 -12.87 10.08 2.44
N PHE A 62 -11.54 9.94 2.40
CA PHE A 62 -10.61 11.04 2.61
C PHE A 62 -10.80 12.15 1.58
N HIS A 63 -10.91 11.82 0.30
CA HIS A 63 -11.15 12.84 -0.74
C HIS A 63 -12.51 13.54 -0.55
N LEU A 64 -13.53 12.83 -0.08
CA LEU A 64 -14.84 13.41 0.25
C LEU A 64 -14.72 14.40 1.42
N LEU A 65 -14.08 14.00 2.52
CA LEU A 65 -13.87 14.84 3.70
C LEU A 65 -12.95 16.04 3.42
N ALA A 66 -11.90 15.84 2.62
CA ALA A 66 -10.96 16.88 2.19
C ALA A 66 -11.52 17.78 1.08
N LYS A 67 -12.77 17.56 0.65
CA LYS A 67 -13.45 18.31 -0.43
C LYS A 67 -12.66 18.31 -1.75
N GLY A 68 -11.93 17.23 -2.02
CA GLY A 68 -11.09 17.08 -3.22
C GLY A 68 -9.91 18.05 -3.32
N LYS A 69 -9.52 18.71 -2.22
CA LYS A 69 -8.42 19.70 -2.23
C LYS A 69 -7.03 19.08 -2.07
N VAL A 70 -6.95 17.90 -1.44
CA VAL A 70 -5.69 17.23 -1.13
C VAL A 70 -5.60 15.94 -1.94
N PRO A 71 -4.65 15.82 -2.88
CA PRO A 71 -4.43 14.59 -3.63
C PRO A 71 -3.57 13.64 -2.78
N ALA A 72 -4.21 12.74 -2.03
CA ALA A 72 -3.50 11.75 -1.22
C ALA A 72 -4.15 10.36 -1.33
N PHE A 73 -3.31 9.33 -1.41
CA PHE A 73 -3.71 7.94 -1.36
C PHE A 73 -3.43 7.36 0.03
N LEU A 74 -4.39 6.63 0.59
CA LEU A 74 -4.24 5.93 1.86
C LEU A 74 -3.79 4.50 1.58
N GLY A 75 -2.52 4.22 1.84
CA GLY A 75 -1.93 2.88 1.77
C GLY A 75 -1.65 2.29 3.14
N SER A 76 -1.13 1.06 3.15
CA SER A 76 -0.74 0.37 4.37
C SER A 76 0.44 1.07 5.06
N SER A 77 0.34 1.30 6.37
CA SER A 77 1.40 1.98 7.12
C SER A 77 2.40 0.98 7.68
N PHE A 78 3.64 1.10 7.19
CA PHE A 78 4.77 0.27 7.62
C PHE A 78 5.16 0.45 9.09
N ALA A 79 4.75 1.56 9.72
CA ALA A 79 4.99 1.79 11.14
C ALA A 79 4.29 0.73 12.03
N PHE A 80 3.24 0.08 11.53
CA PHE A 80 2.53 -0.96 12.30
C PHE A 80 3.20 -2.33 12.22
N ILE A 81 4.14 -2.60 11.31
CA ILE A 81 4.79 -3.92 11.19
C ILE A 81 5.43 -4.34 12.52
N GLY A 82 6.14 -3.43 13.19
CA GLY A 82 6.75 -3.73 14.49
C GLY A 82 5.72 -4.02 15.60
N GLY A 83 4.58 -3.34 15.57
CA GLY A 83 3.48 -3.57 16.52
C GLY A 83 2.79 -4.93 16.28
N TYR A 84 2.54 -5.28 15.02
CA TYR A 84 2.02 -6.60 14.66
C TYR A 84 3.00 -7.71 15.03
N ALA A 85 4.29 -7.55 14.73
CA ALA A 85 5.31 -8.54 15.09
C ALA A 85 5.45 -8.75 16.61
N ALA A 86 5.14 -7.73 17.43
CA ALA A 86 5.20 -7.84 18.89
C ALA A 86 3.97 -8.52 19.51
N ILE A 87 2.78 -8.30 18.95
CA ILE A 87 1.50 -8.80 19.51
C ILE A 87 1.09 -10.13 18.87
N ALA A 88 1.23 -10.21 17.55
CA ALA A 88 0.88 -11.37 16.73
C ALA A 88 2.10 -11.76 15.87
N PRO A 89 3.19 -12.28 16.50
CA PRO A 89 4.31 -12.80 15.74
C PRO A 89 3.83 -13.96 14.86
N MET A 90 4.37 -14.03 13.64
CA MET A 90 4.16 -15.19 12.78
C MET A 90 4.65 -16.45 13.50
N LEU A 91 3.87 -17.52 13.46
CA LEU A 91 4.19 -18.82 14.03
C LEU A 91 5.17 -19.57 13.10
N PRO A 92 6.07 -20.39 13.66
CA PRO A 92 6.95 -21.25 12.88
C PRO A 92 6.13 -22.34 12.18
N ASP A 93 6.33 -22.49 10.88
CA ASP A 93 5.83 -23.60 10.06
C ASP A 93 6.62 -24.89 10.34
N ALA A 94 6.22 -26.02 9.75
CA ALA A 94 6.86 -27.33 9.91
C ALA A 94 8.37 -27.34 9.58
N ALA A 95 8.86 -26.33 8.85
CA ALA A 95 10.27 -26.11 8.52
C ALA A 95 11.01 -25.11 9.44
N GLY A 96 10.37 -24.61 10.51
CA GLY A 96 10.93 -23.64 11.45
C GLY A 96 10.93 -22.18 10.96
N ASN A 97 10.33 -21.89 9.80
CA ASN A 97 10.21 -20.55 9.24
C ASN A 97 8.94 -19.85 9.77
N LEU A 98 9.04 -18.59 10.18
CA LEU A 98 7.94 -17.79 10.74
C LEU A 98 6.95 -17.35 9.64
N THR A 99 6.17 -18.29 9.09
CA THR A 99 5.27 -18.05 7.95
C THR A 99 3.79 -18.31 8.23
N VAL A 100 3.44 -18.86 9.38
CA VAL A 100 2.04 -19.15 9.72
C VAL A 100 1.43 -17.96 10.46
N PRO A 101 0.33 -17.34 9.97
CA PRO A 101 -0.34 -16.25 10.67
C PRO A 101 -0.88 -16.70 12.03
N ASN A 102 -0.60 -15.93 13.09
CA ASN A 102 -1.20 -16.16 14.40
C ASN A 102 -2.61 -15.56 14.44
N THR A 103 -3.58 -16.32 13.94
CA THR A 103 -4.98 -15.91 13.81
C THR A 103 -5.68 -15.63 15.14
N GLU A 104 -5.21 -16.22 16.25
CA GLU A 104 -5.75 -15.95 17.59
C GLU A 104 -5.32 -14.57 18.12
N MET A 105 -4.06 -14.18 17.88
CA MET A 105 -3.52 -12.92 18.39
C MET A 105 -3.73 -11.74 17.42
N LEU A 106 -4.03 -12.02 16.14
CA LEU A 106 -4.27 -11.03 15.10
C LEU A 106 -5.38 -10.02 15.44
N PRO A 107 -6.56 -10.44 15.95
CA PRO A 107 -7.62 -9.52 16.38
C PRO A 107 -7.16 -8.50 17.43
N TYR A 108 -6.28 -8.90 18.37
CA TYR A 108 -5.74 -8.00 19.38
C TYR A 108 -4.82 -6.93 18.76
N ALA A 109 -4.00 -7.31 17.78
CA ALA A 109 -3.19 -6.36 17.02
C ALA A 109 -4.09 -5.39 16.22
N CYS A 110 -5.17 -5.90 15.60
CA CYS A 110 -6.15 -5.07 14.89
C CYS A 110 -6.88 -4.09 15.81
N PHE A 111 -7.23 -4.51 17.04
CA PHE A 111 -7.79 -3.62 18.05
C PHE A 111 -6.81 -2.49 18.41
N GLY A 112 -5.51 -2.80 18.52
CA GLY A 112 -4.45 -1.80 18.68
C GLY A 112 -4.43 -0.76 17.55
N VAL A 113 -4.64 -1.18 16.30
CA VAL A 113 -4.75 -0.27 15.15
C VAL A 113 -5.99 0.63 15.24
N VAL A 114 -7.13 0.10 15.69
CA VAL A 114 -8.34 0.90 15.93
C VAL A 114 -8.08 1.98 16.98
N CYS A 115 -7.44 1.63 18.10
CA CYS A 115 -7.02 2.57 19.13
C CYS A 115 -6.06 3.64 18.57
N ALA A 116 -5.09 3.26 17.74
CA ALA A 116 -4.21 4.22 17.06
C ALA A 116 -4.99 5.18 16.14
N GLY A 117 -6.02 4.67 15.45
CA GLY A 117 -6.94 5.50 14.66
C GLY A 117 -7.68 6.54 15.50
N LEU A 118 -8.11 6.18 16.73
CA LEU A 118 -8.72 7.13 17.66
C LEU A 118 -7.75 8.23 18.09
N VAL A 119 -6.46 7.91 18.28
CA VAL A 119 -5.42 8.91 18.57
C VAL A 119 -5.32 9.95 17.45
N TYR A 120 -5.50 9.57 16.18
CA TYR A 120 -5.55 10.55 15.08
C TYR A 120 -6.75 11.50 15.19
N LEU A 121 -7.90 11.03 15.65
CA LEU A 121 -9.06 11.91 15.90
C LEU A 121 -8.80 12.88 17.05
N VAL A 122 -8.16 12.42 18.13
CA VAL A 122 -7.73 13.28 19.24
C VAL A 122 -6.75 14.35 18.74
N LEU A 123 -5.75 13.95 17.95
CA LEU A 123 -4.78 14.88 17.40
C LEU A 123 -5.45 15.90 16.46
N ALA A 124 -6.41 15.48 15.62
CA ALA A 124 -7.20 16.37 14.78
C ALA A 124 -8.02 17.37 15.62
N ALA A 125 -8.60 16.94 16.74
CA ALA A 125 -9.29 17.83 17.68
C ALA A 125 -8.34 18.85 18.33
N LEU A 126 -7.12 18.42 18.71
CA LEU A 126 -6.08 19.32 19.23
C LEU A 126 -5.66 20.36 18.19
N PHE A 127 -5.50 19.97 16.93
CA PHE A 127 -5.23 20.89 15.84
C PHE A 127 -6.33 21.95 15.69
N LYS A 128 -7.59 21.55 15.86
CA LYS A 128 -8.75 22.46 15.80
C LYS A 128 -8.80 23.41 17.02
N ALA A 129 -8.46 22.93 18.22
CA ALA A 129 -8.54 23.71 19.46
C ALA A 129 -7.35 24.66 19.67
N PHE A 130 -6.12 24.19 19.48
CA PHE A 130 -4.90 24.93 19.81
C PHE A 130 -4.21 25.56 18.60
N GLY A 131 -4.65 25.22 17.39
CA GLY A 131 -4.10 25.73 16.14
C GLY A 131 -2.83 24.99 15.69
N VAL A 132 -2.62 24.96 14.37
CA VAL A 132 -1.58 24.18 13.70
C VAL A 132 -0.17 24.46 14.20
N ARG A 133 0.17 25.74 14.41
CA ARG A 133 1.55 26.14 14.77
C ARG A 133 2.00 25.61 16.14
N LYS A 134 1.10 25.50 17.12
CA LYS A 134 1.44 24.99 18.45
C LYS A 134 1.70 23.48 18.42
N VAL A 135 0.85 22.73 17.71
CA VAL A 135 1.00 21.28 17.59
C VAL A 135 2.23 20.91 16.76
N MET A 136 2.49 21.61 15.66
CA MET A 136 3.68 21.38 14.82
C MET A 136 5.01 21.66 15.55
N ARG A 137 5.00 22.37 16.68
CA ARG A 137 6.20 22.55 17.52
C ARG A 137 6.63 21.25 18.21
N PHE A 138 5.71 20.32 18.47
CA PHE A 138 6.01 19.00 19.04
C PHE A 138 6.58 18.03 18.01
N PHE A 139 6.30 18.25 16.72
CA PHE A 139 6.79 17.45 15.60
C PHE A 139 7.61 18.31 14.63
N PRO A 140 8.75 18.88 15.08
CA PRO A 140 9.57 19.69 14.21
C PRO A 140 10.15 18.83 13.07
N PRO A 141 10.44 19.43 11.89
CA PRO A 141 10.96 18.68 10.73
C PRO A 141 12.23 17.86 11.03
N ILE A 142 13.03 18.31 11.99
CA ILE A 142 14.25 17.61 12.45
C ILE A 142 13.95 16.26 13.12
N VAL A 143 12.72 16.01 13.58
CA VAL A 143 12.29 14.73 14.15
C VAL A 143 11.48 13.94 13.12
N THR A 144 10.54 14.59 12.45
CA THR A 144 9.66 13.94 11.47
C THR A 144 10.44 13.36 10.29
N GLY A 145 11.45 14.08 9.78
CA GLY A 145 12.28 13.63 8.65
C GLY A 145 13.04 12.32 8.95
N PRO A 146 13.85 12.26 10.03
CA PRO A 146 14.55 11.03 10.40
C PRO A 146 13.63 9.84 10.68
N ILE A 147 12.45 10.05 11.27
CA ILE A 147 11.47 8.97 11.48
C ILE A 147 11.02 8.39 10.12
N ILE A 148 10.69 9.24 9.15
CA ILE A 148 10.29 8.79 7.80
C ILE A 148 11.44 8.03 7.11
N ILE A 149 12.67 8.53 7.21
CA ILE A 149 13.86 7.85 6.63
C ILE A 149 14.07 6.49 7.29
N SER A 150 13.93 6.40 8.62
CA SER A 150 14.07 5.15 9.36
C SER A 150 13.04 4.10 8.95
N ILE A 151 11.77 4.51 8.75
CA ILE A 151 10.72 3.63 8.23
C ILE A 151 11.09 3.15 6.81
N GLY A 152 11.56 4.04 5.94
CA GLY A 152 12.00 3.66 4.59
C GLY A 152 13.17 2.67 4.60
N LEU A 153 14.16 2.88 5.48
CA LEU A 153 15.33 2.01 5.60
C LEU A 153 14.98 0.63 6.16
N SER A 154 14.07 0.51 7.13
CA SER A 154 13.65 -0.79 7.65
C SER A 154 13.00 -1.67 6.59
N LEU A 155 12.35 -1.06 5.59
CA LEU A 155 11.69 -1.76 4.48
C LEU A 155 12.66 -2.17 3.37
N SER A 156 13.83 -1.54 3.29
CA SER A 156 14.82 -1.86 2.26
C SER A 156 15.22 -3.34 2.30
N SER A 157 15.33 -3.93 3.50
CA SER A 157 15.60 -5.36 3.67
C SER A 157 14.49 -6.23 3.08
N SER A 158 13.22 -5.88 3.29
CA SER A 158 12.11 -6.62 2.68
C SER A 158 12.11 -6.51 1.15
N ALA A 159 12.39 -5.33 0.60
CA ALA A 159 12.52 -5.17 -0.85
C ALA A 159 13.63 -6.06 -1.43
N VAL A 160 14.80 -6.13 -0.77
CA VAL A 160 15.91 -7.00 -1.17
C VAL A 160 15.53 -8.48 -1.08
N ASN A 161 14.86 -8.91 -0.01
CA ASN A 161 14.41 -10.30 0.15
C ASN A 161 13.42 -10.71 -0.96
N ASN A 162 12.53 -9.80 -1.37
CA ASN A 162 11.65 -10.04 -2.52
C ASN A 162 12.42 -10.16 -3.84
N CYS A 163 13.49 -9.37 -4.03
CA CYS A 163 14.37 -9.50 -5.20
C CYS A 163 15.15 -10.82 -5.23
N GLN A 164 15.47 -11.39 -4.06
CA GLN A 164 16.19 -12.67 -3.97
C GLN A 164 15.41 -13.85 -4.53
N ALA A 165 14.07 -13.78 -4.57
CA ALA A 165 13.24 -14.81 -5.18
C ALA A 165 13.54 -14.99 -6.68
N SER A 166 13.73 -13.89 -7.41
CA SER A 166 14.08 -13.88 -8.83
C SER A 166 14.88 -12.64 -9.23
N TRP A 167 16.19 -12.68 -8.99
CA TRP A 167 17.11 -11.59 -9.37
C TRP A 167 17.04 -11.17 -10.86
N PRO A 168 16.93 -12.10 -11.83
CA PRO A 168 16.83 -11.71 -13.24
C PRO A 168 15.59 -10.86 -13.54
N VAL A 169 14.43 -11.23 -12.99
CA VAL A 169 13.17 -10.50 -13.20
C VAL A 169 13.21 -9.15 -12.49
N ALA A 170 13.77 -9.10 -11.28
CA ALA A 170 13.94 -7.86 -10.52
C ALA A 170 14.86 -6.86 -11.25
N MET A 171 15.99 -7.34 -11.78
CA MET A 171 16.92 -6.51 -12.57
C MET A 171 16.27 -5.96 -13.84
N VAL A 172 15.48 -6.78 -14.54
CA VAL A 172 14.70 -6.32 -15.71
C VAL A 172 13.73 -5.21 -15.31
N ALA A 173 12.98 -5.39 -14.21
CA ALA A 173 12.06 -4.37 -13.71
C ALA A 173 12.77 -3.03 -13.44
N ILE A 174 13.88 -3.07 -12.69
CA ILE A 174 14.66 -1.88 -12.33
C ILE A 174 15.23 -1.19 -13.58
N LEU A 175 15.82 -1.97 -14.49
CA LEU A 175 16.43 -1.44 -15.71
C LEU A 175 15.38 -0.77 -16.59
N VAL A 176 14.21 -1.39 -16.78
CA VAL A 176 13.11 -0.81 -17.55
C VAL A 176 12.63 0.49 -16.94
N VAL A 177 12.45 0.55 -15.61
CA VAL A 177 12.04 1.78 -14.92
C VAL A 177 13.07 2.89 -15.12
N ILE A 178 14.36 2.60 -14.95
CA ILE A 178 15.45 3.57 -15.13
C ILE A 178 15.50 4.06 -16.58
N VAL A 179 15.48 3.14 -17.55
CA VAL A 179 15.58 3.49 -18.97
C VAL A 179 14.36 4.31 -19.42
N CYS A 180 13.15 3.91 -19.03
CA CYS A 180 11.93 4.65 -19.34
C CYS A 180 11.88 6.02 -18.64
N ASN A 181 12.48 6.17 -17.44
CA ASN A 181 12.52 7.44 -16.74
C ASN A 181 13.51 8.43 -17.38
N ILE A 182 14.71 7.96 -17.73
CA ILE A 182 15.79 8.81 -18.27
C ILE A 182 15.58 9.10 -19.76
N TRP A 183 15.32 8.09 -20.59
CA TRP A 183 15.20 8.22 -22.05
C TRP A 183 13.76 8.29 -22.57
N GLY A 184 12.76 8.12 -21.70
CA GLY A 184 11.35 8.21 -22.09
C GLY A 184 11.00 9.58 -22.66
N ARG A 185 10.23 9.59 -23.76
CA ARG A 185 9.62 10.81 -24.32
C ARG A 185 8.10 10.78 -24.16
N GLY A 186 7.51 11.95 -23.92
CA GLY A 186 6.05 12.10 -23.78
C GLY A 186 5.49 11.30 -22.59
N MET A 187 4.51 10.42 -22.86
CA MET A 187 3.81 9.65 -21.82
C MET A 187 4.71 8.63 -21.11
N VAL A 188 5.67 8.04 -21.83
CA VAL A 188 6.55 6.96 -21.33
C VAL A 188 7.37 7.42 -20.11
N LYS A 189 7.77 8.70 -20.08
CA LYS A 189 8.48 9.31 -18.94
C LYS A 189 7.60 9.48 -17.70
N ILE A 190 6.28 9.57 -17.91
CA ILE A 190 5.31 9.80 -16.83
C ILE A 190 4.97 8.47 -16.15
N ILE A 191 4.93 7.35 -16.91
CA ILE A 191 4.49 6.01 -16.44
C ILE A 191 5.59 4.94 -16.27
N PRO A 192 6.83 5.26 -15.82
CA PRO A 192 7.94 4.30 -15.86
C PRO A 192 7.71 3.08 -14.96
N ILE A 193 7.06 3.26 -13.80
CA ILE A 193 6.75 2.16 -12.86
C ILE A 193 5.80 1.13 -13.50
N LEU A 194 4.75 1.60 -14.18
CA LEU A 194 3.77 0.74 -14.84
C LEU A 194 4.43 -0.10 -15.94
N LEU A 195 5.29 0.52 -16.75
CA LEU A 195 6.05 -0.18 -17.80
C LEU A 195 7.02 -1.21 -17.20
N GLY A 196 7.69 -0.86 -16.10
CA GLY A 196 8.54 -1.78 -15.36
C GLY A 196 7.80 -3.05 -14.94
N VAL A 197 6.62 -2.89 -14.33
CA VAL A 197 5.79 -4.02 -13.87
C VAL A 197 5.30 -4.87 -15.04
N ILE A 198 4.83 -4.27 -16.14
CA ILE A 198 4.32 -5.02 -17.30
C ILE A 198 5.43 -5.84 -17.95
N VAL A 199 6.60 -5.22 -18.17
CA VAL A 199 7.73 -5.89 -18.85
C VAL A 199 8.32 -6.97 -17.96
N SER A 200 8.51 -6.73 -16.66
CA SER A 200 9.03 -7.74 -15.75
C SER A 200 8.07 -8.92 -15.57
N TYR A 201 6.76 -8.65 -15.50
CA TYR A 201 5.75 -9.70 -15.46
C TYR A 201 5.74 -10.55 -16.74
N ALA A 202 5.84 -9.92 -17.92
CA ALA A 202 5.91 -10.65 -19.20
C ALA A 202 7.16 -11.55 -19.26
N VAL A 203 8.32 -11.05 -18.83
CA VAL A 203 9.55 -11.84 -18.75
C VAL A 203 9.42 -12.99 -17.75
N GLY A 204 8.81 -12.75 -16.58
CA GLY A 204 8.54 -13.79 -15.58
C GLY A 204 7.60 -14.88 -16.11
N ALA A 205 6.56 -14.49 -16.85
CA ALA A 205 5.63 -15.43 -17.48
C ALA A 205 6.31 -16.28 -18.57
N MET A 206 7.16 -15.66 -19.40
CA MET A 206 7.96 -16.39 -20.41
C MET A 206 8.99 -17.33 -19.78
N ALA A 207 9.52 -16.97 -18.61
CA ALA A 207 10.43 -17.82 -17.83
C ALA A 207 9.72 -18.95 -17.06
N GLY A 208 8.39 -19.08 -17.17
CA GLY A 208 7.62 -20.11 -16.50
C GLY A 208 7.50 -19.93 -14.98
N GLN A 209 7.81 -18.75 -14.45
CA GLN A 209 7.79 -18.46 -13.01
C GLN A 209 6.41 -18.00 -12.50
N VAL A 210 5.41 -17.93 -13.38
CA VAL A 210 4.06 -17.46 -13.05
C VAL A 210 3.11 -18.66 -12.98
N ASP A 211 2.56 -18.89 -11.79
CA ASP A 211 1.50 -19.87 -11.60
C ASP A 211 0.12 -19.22 -11.83
N PHE A 212 -0.63 -19.75 -12.79
CA PHE A 212 -1.97 -19.29 -13.15
C PHE A 212 -3.08 -20.07 -12.43
N THR A 213 -2.75 -21.07 -11.61
CA THR A 213 -3.72 -21.94 -10.93
C THR A 213 -4.66 -21.13 -10.04
N ALA A 214 -4.12 -20.24 -9.20
CA ALA A 214 -4.91 -19.37 -8.33
C ALA A 214 -5.84 -18.41 -9.11
N VAL A 215 -5.45 -17.97 -10.30
CA VAL A 215 -6.28 -17.10 -11.16
C VAL A 215 -7.42 -17.88 -11.80
N ARG A 216 -7.17 -19.15 -12.15
CA ARG A 216 -8.16 -20.04 -12.76
C ARG A 216 -9.23 -20.50 -11.77
N GLU A 217 -8.84 -20.70 -10.52
CA GLU A 217 -9.74 -21.14 -9.44
C GLU A 217 -10.48 -19.98 -8.77
N ALA A 218 -10.03 -18.74 -8.97
CA ALA A 218 -10.65 -17.57 -8.38
C ALA A 218 -12.06 -17.32 -8.95
N PRO A 219 -13.07 -17.05 -8.08
CA PRO A 219 -14.38 -16.63 -8.53
C PRO A 219 -14.31 -15.23 -9.16
N TRP A 220 -15.16 -14.97 -10.16
CA TRP A 220 -15.22 -13.68 -10.87
C TRP A 220 -15.56 -12.50 -9.94
N ILE A 221 -16.37 -12.76 -8.90
CA ILE A 221 -16.68 -11.80 -7.84
C ILE A 221 -16.52 -12.53 -6.50
N GLY A 222 -15.46 -12.19 -5.77
CA GLY A 222 -15.27 -12.60 -4.38
C GLY A 222 -15.48 -11.39 -3.47
N LEU A 223 -16.34 -11.52 -2.46
CA LEU A 223 -16.38 -10.54 -1.38
C LEU A 223 -15.15 -10.78 -0.50
N PRO A 224 -14.25 -9.78 -0.34
CA PRO A 224 -13.05 -9.98 0.45
C PRO A 224 -13.36 -10.01 1.96
N VAL A 225 -14.53 -9.51 2.37
CA VAL A 225 -14.96 -9.46 3.77
C VAL A 225 -15.56 -10.81 4.14
N VAL A 226 -14.88 -11.54 5.01
CA VAL A 226 -15.39 -12.75 5.67
C VAL A 226 -16.03 -12.30 6.99
N TRP A 227 -17.33 -12.55 7.17
CA TRP A 227 -18.07 -12.09 8.36
C TRP A 227 -17.47 -12.61 9.67
N ASP A 228 -16.99 -13.85 9.68
CA ASP A 228 -16.43 -14.51 10.86
C ASP A 228 -15.14 -13.83 11.37
N GLU A 229 -14.37 -13.18 10.48
CA GLU A 229 -13.14 -12.47 10.80
C GLU A 229 -13.36 -11.00 11.18
N THR A 230 -14.62 -10.53 11.21
CA THR A 230 -14.95 -9.14 11.55
C THR A 230 -15.28 -8.98 13.02
N VAL A 231 -15.05 -7.79 13.60
CA VAL A 231 -15.45 -7.46 14.99
C VAL A 231 -16.96 -7.65 15.22
N PHE A 232 -17.74 -7.70 14.14
CA PHE A 232 -19.20 -7.89 14.21
C PHE A 232 -19.62 -9.35 14.41
N SER A 233 -18.74 -10.34 14.23
CA SER A 233 -19.05 -11.76 14.52
C SER A 233 -19.34 -12.01 16.01
N ILE A 234 -18.88 -11.11 16.90
CA ILE A 234 -19.22 -11.11 18.32
C ILE A 234 -20.74 -10.98 18.55
N PHE A 235 -21.46 -10.32 17.63
CA PHE A 235 -22.92 -10.15 17.74
C PHE A 235 -23.72 -11.37 17.27
N ASP A 236 -23.09 -12.35 16.62
CA ASP A 236 -23.76 -13.54 16.05
C ASP A 236 -23.65 -14.79 16.95
N GLY A 237 -23.19 -14.62 18.21
CA GLY A 237 -23.25 -15.65 19.24
C GLY A 237 -22.12 -16.70 19.25
N GLY A 238 -21.10 -16.56 18.39
CA GLY A 238 -19.92 -17.42 18.32
C GLY A 238 -18.69 -16.92 19.08
N ALA A 239 -18.86 -16.01 20.04
CA ALA A 239 -17.76 -15.58 20.90
C ALA A 239 -17.48 -16.67 21.94
N ASP A 240 -16.47 -17.50 21.70
CA ASP A 240 -15.90 -18.32 22.76
C ASP A 240 -15.35 -17.38 23.84
N THR A 241 -15.90 -17.49 25.04
CA THR A 241 -15.64 -16.57 26.17
C THR A 241 -14.62 -17.16 27.15
N GLY A 242 -13.71 -18.01 26.66
CA GLY A 242 -12.65 -18.66 27.43
C GLY A 242 -11.27 -18.46 26.81
#